data_AF-A0A358C391-F1
#
_entry.id   AF-A0A358C391-F1
#
_cell.length_a   1.000
_cell.length_b   1.000
_cell.length_c   1.000
_cell.angle_alpha   90.00
_cell.angle_beta   90.00
_cell.angle_gamma   90.00
#
_symmetry.space_group_name_H-M   'P 1'
#
loop_
_entity.id
_entity.type
_entity.pdbx_description
1 polymer ?
#
loop_
_entity_poly.entity_id
_entity_poly.type
_entity_poly.pdbx_seq_one_letter_code
_entity_poly.pdbx_strand_id
1 'polypeptide(L)'
;MKIRNHRLIRDDGSALAYLASPHAGRSISPRFLVLHYTAGSSAGGTVAWFCSPASRVSAHLVIARDGSVTQLVPFNREAWHAGQSRWGSLSGLNHHSIGIELDNAGCLIRSGGKWVSPLSRRSYPESEVTVACHRNDPPGTPPCGWHAYTPEQIEATLECGMALVDQYGLADVLGHDDIAPGRKRDPGPDFPLESVRARLLGRRDDHPERYRTTARLYVRSGPGPECAALPGTPLPPATVVEVLAKRGLWWEVDVVGEVNGVMDLVGWCHSKYLEAIGG
;
A
#
# COMPACT_ATOMS: atom_id res chain seq x y z
N MET A 1 -2.38 -6.72 11.78
CA MET A 1 -1.13 -7.53 11.78
C MET A 1 -0.07 -6.90 12.68
N LYS A 2 0.85 -7.71 13.24
CA LYS A 2 1.99 -7.24 14.06
C LYS A 2 3.30 -7.89 13.62
N ILE A 3 4.42 -7.36 14.11
CA ILE A 3 5.76 -7.91 13.88
C ILE A 3 6.38 -8.36 15.20
N ARG A 4 6.90 -9.59 15.22
CA ARG A 4 7.67 -10.13 16.35
C ARG A 4 8.89 -10.85 15.81
N ASN A 5 10.08 -10.53 16.33
CA ASN A 5 11.35 -11.10 15.86
C ASN A 5 11.52 -11.01 14.33
N HIS A 6 11.17 -9.84 13.75
CA HIS A 6 11.22 -9.57 12.31
C HIS A 6 10.34 -10.48 11.44
N ARG A 7 9.30 -11.08 12.03
CA ARG A 7 8.33 -11.95 11.39
C ARG A 7 6.91 -11.40 11.57
N LEU A 8 6.10 -11.49 10.52
CA LEU A 8 4.68 -11.15 10.61
C LEU A 8 3.93 -12.18 11.46
N ILE A 9 3.04 -11.68 12.30
CA ILE A 9 2.05 -12.44 13.05
C ILE A 9 0.69 -11.77 12.92
N ARG A 10 -0.37 -12.55 13.01
CA ARG A 10 -1.74 -12.04 13.08
C ARG A 10 -1.98 -11.35 14.44
N ASP A 11 -3.03 -10.57 14.54
CA ASP A 11 -3.33 -9.79 15.75
C ASP A 11 -3.69 -10.67 16.96
N ASP A 12 -4.24 -11.87 16.70
CA ASP A 12 -4.48 -12.93 17.67
C ASP A 12 -3.19 -13.65 18.14
N GLY A 13 -2.03 -13.27 17.59
CA GLY A 13 -0.72 -13.83 17.91
C GLY A 13 -0.35 -15.08 17.13
N SER A 14 -1.23 -15.61 16.28
CA SER A 14 -0.93 -16.75 15.41
C SER A 14 0.09 -16.38 14.32
N ALA A 15 0.93 -17.35 13.95
CA ALA A 15 1.95 -17.14 12.94
C ALA A 15 1.34 -17.09 11.53
N LEU A 16 1.83 -16.17 10.69
CA LEU A 16 1.59 -16.24 9.25
C LEU A 16 2.49 -17.29 8.59
N ALA A 17 2.07 -17.73 7.39
CA ALA A 17 2.84 -18.67 6.58
C ALA A 17 4.26 -18.13 6.34
N TYR A 18 5.24 -18.99 6.59
CA TYR A 18 6.64 -18.66 6.36
C TYR A 18 7.40 -19.80 5.74
N LEU A 19 8.05 -19.49 4.62
CA LEU A 19 8.85 -20.43 3.85
C LEU A 19 10.16 -19.73 3.52
N ALA A 20 11.22 -20.10 4.25
CA ALA A 20 12.50 -19.42 4.17
C ALA A 20 13.12 -19.53 2.77
N SER A 21 13.40 -18.38 2.15
CA SER A 21 14.24 -18.35 0.96
C SER A 21 15.70 -18.58 1.32
N PRO A 22 16.48 -19.35 0.55
CA PRO A 22 17.93 -19.45 0.73
C PRO A 22 18.66 -18.15 0.37
N HIS A 23 17.99 -17.21 -0.29
CA HIS A 23 18.56 -15.96 -0.79
C HIS A 23 18.27 -14.82 0.17
N ALA A 24 18.93 -14.85 1.34
CA ALA A 24 18.91 -13.77 2.31
C ALA A 24 20.32 -13.21 2.50
N GLY A 25 20.48 -11.92 2.20
CA GLY A 25 21.74 -11.20 2.33
C GLY A 25 22.05 -10.81 3.77
N ARG A 26 22.86 -9.76 3.93
CA ARG A 26 23.31 -9.23 5.24
C ARG A 26 22.15 -8.69 6.09
N SER A 27 22.48 -8.36 7.34
CA SER A 27 21.55 -7.62 8.19
C SER A 27 21.37 -6.20 7.68
N ILE A 28 20.14 -5.69 7.76
CA ILE A 28 19.76 -4.36 7.29
C ILE A 28 18.88 -3.66 8.33
N SER A 29 18.89 -2.32 8.27
CA SER A 29 17.86 -1.47 8.87
C SER A 29 17.03 -0.89 7.73
N PRO A 30 15.85 -1.44 7.45
CA PRO A 30 15.07 -1.04 6.28
C PRO A 30 14.56 0.39 6.45
N ARG A 31 14.64 1.15 5.36
CA ARG A 31 14.20 2.55 5.26
C ARG A 31 13.05 2.73 4.29
N PHE A 32 12.84 1.79 3.37
CA PHE A 32 11.82 1.90 2.33
C PHE A 32 11.03 0.60 2.21
N LEU A 33 9.78 0.73 1.78
CA LEU A 33 9.00 -0.38 1.23
C LEU A 33 9.05 -0.31 -0.30
N VAL A 34 9.30 -1.41 -0.99
CA VAL A 34 9.27 -1.49 -2.46
C VAL A 34 8.26 -2.54 -2.89
N LEU A 35 7.32 -2.13 -3.74
CA LEU A 35 6.25 -2.96 -4.27
C LEU A 35 6.59 -3.46 -5.68
N HIS A 36 6.28 -4.74 -5.93
CA HIS A 36 6.60 -5.48 -7.14
C HIS A 36 5.37 -6.25 -7.62
N TYR A 37 5.39 -6.70 -8.88
CA TYR A 37 4.52 -7.79 -9.32
C TYR A 37 5.34 -9.01 -9.74
N THR A 38 4.68 -10.16 -9.71
CA THR A 38 5.27 -11.46 -10.04
C THR A 38 5.32 -11.81 -11.54
N ALA A 39 4.84 -10.90 -12.40
CA ALA A 39 4.86 -10.96 -13.86
C ALA A 39 4.07 -12.14 -14.43
N GLY A 40 3.04 -12.56 -13.72
CA GLY A 40 2.09 -13.58 -14.17
C GLY A 40 2.48 -14.99 -13.74
N SER A 41 3.38 -15.13 -12.77
CA SER A 41 3.45 -16.31 -11.90
C SER A 41 2.36 -16.22 -10.82
N SER A 42 1.83 -17.35 -10.36
CA SER A 42 0.93 -17.32 -9.19
C SER A 42 1.73 -17.11 -7.91
N ALA A 43 1.09 -16.69 -6.82
CA ALA A 43 1.74 -16.57 -5.52
C ALA A 43 2.45 -17.86 -5.10
N GLY A 44 1.78 -19.02 -5.21
CA GLY A 44 2.39 -20.32 -4.91
C GLY A 44 3.60 -20.64 -5.79
N GLY A 45 3.51 -20.33 -7.10
CA GLY A 45 4.63 -20.51 -8.03
C GLY A 45 5.82 -19.60 -7.71
N THR A 46 5.55 -18.35 -7.35
CA THR A 46 6.57 -17.37 -6.95
C THR A 46 7.23 -17.77 -5.64
N VAL A 47 6.45 -18.19 -4.64
CA VAL A 47 6.98 -18.70 -3.37
C VAL A 47 7.87 -19.92 -3.60
N ALA A 48 7.43 -20.88 -4.42
CA ALA A 48 8.23 -22.04 -4.77
C ALA A 48 9.54 -21.64 -5.47
N TRP A 49 9.48 -20.67 -6.40
CA TRP A 49 10.67 -20.17 -7.09
C TRP A 49 11.65 -19.46 -6.14
N PHE A 50 11.17 -18.59 -5.26
CA PHE A 50 12.02 -17.89 -4.29
C PHE A 50 12.63 -18.82 -3.25
N CYS A 51 12.00 -19.96 -2.96
CA CYS A 51 12.58 -21.02 -2.12
C CYS A 51 13.63 -21.87 -2.86
N SER A 52 13.72 -21.78 -4.19
CA SER A 52 14.69 -22.54 -4.97
C SER A 52 16.08 -21.90 -4.93
N PRO A 53 17.16 -22.67 -4.66
CA PRO A 53 18.53 -22.17 -4.78
C PRO A 53 18.88 -21.64 -6.18
N ALA A 54 18.17 -22.09 -7.23
CA ALA A 54 18.40 -21.67 -8.60
C ALA A 54 17.93 -20.24 -8.90
N SER A 55 17.00 -19.69 -8.11
CA SER A 55 16.35 -18.42 -8.45
C SER A 55 17.27 -17.21 -8.36
N ARG A 56 18.17 -17.19 -7.37
CA ARG A 56 19.07 -16.06 -7.07
C ARG A 56 18.30 -14.74 -6.89
N VAL A 57 17.04 -14.83 -6.48
CA VAL A 57 16.13 -13.71 -6.20
C VAL A 57 15.22 -14.08 -5.04
N SER A 58 14.74 -13.08 -4.31
CA SER A 58 13.82 -13.26 -3.20
C SER A 58 13.13 -11.94 -2.89
N ALA A 59 11.99 -11.99 -2.22
CA ALA A 59 11.34 -10.86 -1.58
C ALA A 59 11.02 -11.20 -0.12
N HIS A 60 10.68 -10.20 0.69
CA HIS A 60 10.30 -10.43 2.07
C HIS A 60 8.92 -11.06 2.15
N LEU A 61 7.96 -10.56 1.37
CA LEU A 61 6.58 -11.03 1.32
C LEU A 61 6.13 -11.34 -0.11
N VAL A 62 5.25 -12.32 -0.24
CA VAL A 62 4.42 -12.55 -1.42
C VAL A 62 2.95 -12.47 -1.01
N ILE A 63 2.14 -11.69 -1.72
CA ILE A 63 0.71 -11.50 -1.50
C ILE A 63 -0.07 -12.07 -2.68
N ALA A 64 -0.90 -13.07 -2.41
CA ALA A 64 -1.77 -13.71 -3.38
C ALA A 64 -3.00 -12.86 -3.74
N ARG A 65 -3.71 -13.21 -4.81
CA ARG A 65 -4.92 -12.49 -5.26
C ARG A 65 -6.07 -12.49 -4.26
N ASP A 66 -6.11 -13.44 -3.33
CA ASP A 66 -7.08 -13.52 -2.24
C ASP A 66 -6.63 -12.78 -0.96
N GLY A 67 -5.52 -12.03 -1.03
CA GLY A 67 -4.93 -11.34 0.12
C GLY A 67 -4.07 -12.24 1.02
N SER A 68 -3.96 -13.55 0.74
CA SER A 68 -3.12 -14.45 1.53
C SER A 68 -1.64 -14.03 1.45
N VAL A 69 -0.99 -13.88 2.61
CA VAL A 69 0.40 -13.42 2.71
C VAL A 69 1.33 -14.57 3.11
N THR A 70 2.43 -14.73 2.38
CA THR A 70 3.54 -15.61 2.74
C THR A 70 4.80 -14.78 2.96
N GLN A 71 5.47 -14.96 4.10
CA GLN A 71 6.77 -14.35 4.35
C GLN A 71 7.91 -15.30 3.98
N LEU A 72 8.99 -14.80 3.39
CA LEU A 72 10.15 -15.60 2.97
C LEU A 72 11.47 -15.16 3.56
N VAL A 73 11.62 -13.87 3.87
CA VAL A 73 12.85 -13.30 4.46
C VAL A 73 12.47 -12.49 5.71
N PRO A 74 13.17 -12.66 6.85
CA PRO A 74 12.99 -11.78 8.01
C PRO A 74 13.30 -10.32 7.65
N PHE A 75 12.53 -9.38 8.18
CA PHE A 75 12.62 -7.97 7.77
C PHE A 75 13.93 -7.26 8.15
N ASN A 76 14.73 -7.82 9.07
CA ASN A 76 16.09 -7.33 9.37
C ASN A 76 17.17 -7.93 8.48
N ARG A 77 16.79 -8.74 7.48
CA ARG A 77 17.71 -9.33 6.51
C ARG A 77 17.37 -8.82 5.13
N GLU A 78 18.40 -8.65 4.34
CA GLU A 78 18.27 -8.27 2.94
C GLU A 78 17.60 -9.39 2.12
N ALA A 79 16.54 -9.05 1.38
CA ALA A 79 16.05 -9.88 0.29
C ALA A 79 16.59 -9.35 -1.05
N TRP A 80 16.61 -10.19 -2.07
CA TRP A 80 17.21 -9.88 -3.38
C TRP A 80 16.13 -9.56 -4.41
N HIS A 81 15.46 -8.43 -4.25
CA HIS A 81 14.29 -8.02 -5.05
C HIS A 81 14.56 -6.79 -5.93
N ALA A 82 15.24 -5.77 -5.40
CA ALA A 82 15.44 -4.49 -6.06
C ALA A 82 16.50 -4.55 -7.18
N GLY A 83 17.58 -5.31 -6.99
CA GLY A 83 18.71 -5.38 -7.94
C GLY A 83 19.37 -4.01 -8.18
N GLN A 84 19.85 -3.75 -9.41
CA GLN A 84 20.39 -2.44 -9.77
C GLN A 84 19.29 -1.37 -9.67
N SER A 85 19.44 -0.47 -8.70
CA SER A 85 18.40 0.47 -8.27
C SER A 85 19.02 1.69 -7.57
N ARG A 86 18.31 2.82 -7.60
CA ARG A 86 18.69 4.09 -6.95
C ARG A 86 17.45 4.84 -6.43
N TRP A 87 17.59 5.51 -5.29
CA TRP A 87 16.57 6.42 -4.76
C TRP A 87 17.26 7.53 -3.96
N GLY A 88 17.06 8.79 -4.36
CA GLY A 88 17.85 9.91 -3.87
C GLY A 88 19.36 9.66 -4.07
N SER A 89 20.15 9.80 -3.01
CA SER A 89 21.59 9.53 -3.03
C SER A 89 21.96 8.05 -2.81
N LEU A 90 20.98 7.18 -2.53
CA LEU A 90 21.21 5.77 -2.23
C LEU A 90 21.20 4.91 -3.49
N SER A 91 21.97 3.83 -3.48
CA SER A 91 22.03 2.83 -4.55
C SER A 91 22.06 1.42 -3.97
N GLY A 92 21.55 0.45 -4.71
CA GLY A 92 21.45 -0.93 -4.23
C GLY A 92 20.39 -1.07 -3.15
N LEU A 93 19.12 -0.84 -3.51
CA LEU A 93 18.04 -0.67 -2.54
C LEU A 93 17.73 -1.94 -1.74
N ASN A 94 18.17 -3.13 -2.17
CA ASN A 94 18.12 -4.35 -1.35
C ASN A 94 18.67 -4.12 0.07
N HIS A 95 19.69 -3.27 0.21
CA HIS A 95 20.34 -2.97 1.49
C HIS A 95 19.54 -2.02 2.39
N HIS A 96 18.46 -1.44 1.86
CA HIS A 96 17.73 -0.34 2.46
C HIS A 96 16.22 -0.54 2.44
N SER A 97 15.73 -1.68 1.96
CA SER A 97 14.28 -1.84 1.77
C SER A 97 13.76 -3.24 2.06
N ILE A 98 12.44 -3.26 2.22
CA ILE A 98 11.61 -4.45 2.29
C ILE A 98 10.89 -4.58 0.96
N GLY A 99 10.89 -5.78 0.37
CA GLY A 99 10.20 -6.09 -0.89
C GLY A 99 8.90 -6.86 -0.66
N ILE A 100 7.81 -6.38 -1.27
CA ILE A 100 6.53 -7.10 -1.35
C ILE A 100 6.22 -7.42 -2.82
N GLU A 101 6.01 -8.69 -3.11
CA GLU A 101 5.66 -9.22 -4.43
C GLU A 101 4.17 -9.56 -4.49
N LEU A 102 3.44 -8.94 -5.42
CA LEU A 102 2.01 -9.19 -5.59
C LEU A 102 1.76 -10.13 -6.78
N ASP A 103 0.89 -11.13 -6.57
CA ASP A 103 0.39 -12.02 -7.64
C ASP A 103 -0.38 -11.21 -8.69
N ASN A 104 0.33 -10.80 -9.74
CA ASN A 104 -0.17 -9.93 -10.78
C ASN A 104 0.67 -10.13 -12.06
N ALA A 105 0.02 -9.96 -13.22
CA ALA A 105 0.61 -10.25 -14.52
C ALA A 105 1.33 -9.06 -15.15
N GLY A 106 1.15 -7.85 -14.61
CA GLY A 106 1.68 -6.62 -15.16
C GLY A 106 1.01 -6.27 -16.49
N CYS A 107 1.81 -5.79 -17.44
CA CYS A 107 1.33 -5.39 -18.76
C CYS A 107 0.93 -6.61 -19.60
N LEU A 108 -0.24 -6.49 -20.23
CA LEU A 108 -0.91 -7.46 -21.07
C LEU A 108 -0.97 -6.93 -22.50
N ILE A 109 -0.96 -7.85 -23.47
CA ILE A 109 -1.12 -7.54 -24.89
C ILE A 109 -2.43 -8.11 -25.42
N ARG A 110 -3.00 -7.48 -26.44
CA ARG A 110 -4.11 -8.08 -27.19
C ARG A 110 -3.60 -9.16 -28.14
N SER A 111 -4.18 -10.35 -28.05
CA SER A 111 -3.95 -11.44 -28.99
C SER A 111 -5.22 -12.27 -29.16
N GLY A 112 -5.67 -12.45 -30.41
CA GLY A 112 -6.89 -13.22 -30.71
C GLY A 112 -8.14 -12.70 -30.00
N GLY A 113 -8.26 -11.38 -29.83
CA GLY A 113 -9.38 -10.75 -29.12
C GLY A 113 -9.35 -10.87 -27.59
N LYS A 114 -8.29 -11.44 -27.01
CA LYS A 114 -8.10 -11.58 -25.56
C LYS A 114 -6.93 -10.76 -25.06
N TRP A 115 -6.95 -10.40 -23.78
CA TRP A 115 -5.76 -9.91 -23.08
C TRP A 115 -4.91 -11.07 -22.62
N VAL A 116 -3.62 -11.02 -22.92
CA VAL A 116 -2.69 -12.13 -22.66
C VAL A 116 -1.41 -11.59 -22.02
N SER A 117 -0.93 -12.27 -20.99
CA SER A 117 0.40 -12.01 -20.44
C SER A 117 1.47 -12.47 -21.44
N PRO A 118 2.37 -11.60 -21.92
CA PRO A 118 3.41 -11.99 -22.86
C PRO A 118 4.33 -13.10 -22.32
N LEU A 119 4.52 -13.12 -21.00
CA LEU A 119 5.40 -14.06 -20.31
C LEU A 119 4.71 -15.41 -20.07
N SER A 120 3.58 -15.41 -19.36
CA SER A 120 2.92 -16.66 -18.93
C SER A 120 1.96 -17.24 -19.98
N ARG A 121 1.63 -16.47 -21.02
CA ARG A 121 0.63 -16.82 -22.06
C ARG A 121 -0.78 -17.06 -21.54
N ARG A 122 -1.04 -16.81 -20.26
CA ARG A 122 -2.39 -16.84 -19.68
C ARG A 122 -3.21 -15.68 -20.20
N SER A 123 -4.50 -15.94 -20.43
CA SER A 123 -5.48 -14.92 -20.83
C SER A 123 -6.26 -14.39 -19.63
N TYR A 124 -6.63 -13.11 -19.68
CA TYR A 124 -7.36 -12.42 -18.62
C TYR A 124 -8.66 -11.82 -19.19
N PRO A 125 -9.77 -11.85 -18.43
CA PRO A 125 -11.04 -11.24 -18.84
C PRO A 125 -10.92 -9.72 -18.85
N GLU A 126 -11.72 -9.04 -19.68
CA GLU A 126 -11.74 -7.56 -19.75
C GLU A 126 -12.00 -6.90 -18.39
N SER A 127 -12.77 -7.55 -17.50
CA SER A 127 -13.07 -7.08 -16.14
C SER A 127 -11.85 -7.04 -15.21
N GLU A 128 -10.76 -7.74 -15.56
CA GLU A 128 -9.51 -7.75 -14.80
C GLU A 128 -8.40 -6.96 -15.54
N VAL A 129 -8.77 -6.06 -16.45
CA VAL A 129 -7.80 -5.29 -17.23
C VAL A 129 -8.11 -3.81 -17.21
N THR A 130 -7.13 -3.03 -16.77
CA THR A 130 -7.12 -1.57 -16.89
C THR A 130 -6.26 -1.17 -18.08
N VAL A 131 -6.78 -0.35 -18.99
CA VAL A 131 -6.02 0.17 -20.13
C VAL A 131 -5.43 1.52 -19.78
N ALA A 132 -4.11 1.61 -19.67
CA ALA A 132 -3.41 2.82 -19.25
C ALA A 132 -1.98 2.88 -19.80
N CYS A 133 -1.45 4.10 -19.90
CA CYS A 133 -0.02 4.33 -20.11
C CYS A 133 0.71 4.20 -18.77
N HIS A 134 1.96 3.73 -18.79
CA HIS A 134 2.82 3.80 -17.62
C HIS A 134 3.43 5.20 -17.51
N ARG A 135 3.60 5.73 -16.30
CA ARG A 135 4.16 7.07 -16.05
C ARG A 135 5.55 7.31 -16.66
N ASN A 136 6.36 6.25 -16.75
CA ASN A 136 7.70 6.26 -17.34
C ASN A 136 7.72 5.94 -18.85
N ASP A 137 6.56 5.78 -19.50
CA ASP A 137 6.54 5.55 -20.94
C ASP A 137 6.96 6.82 -21.70
N PRO A 138 7.71 6.68 -22.83
CA PRO A 138 8.01 7.82 -23.69
C PRO A 138 6.73 8.54 -24.14
N PRO A 139 6.77 9.88 -24.32
CA PRO A 139 5.64 10.62 -24.86
C PRO A 139 5.15 10.03 -26.19
N GLY A 140 3.83 9.84 -26.30
CA GLY A 140 3.19 9.24 -27.49
C GLY A 140 3.12 7.71 -27.49
N THR A 141 3.63 7.04 -26.44
CA THR A 141 3.44 5.59 -26.30
C THR A 141 1.95 5.27 -26.08
N PRO A 142 1.35 4.36 -26.88
CA PRO A 142 -0.04 3.98 -26.70
C PRO A 142 -0.24 3.17 -25.40
N PRO A 143 -1.43 3.24 -24.78
CA PRO A 143 -1.70 2.47 -23.57
C PRO A 143 -1.68 0.97 -23.84
N CYS A 144 -1.23 0.18 -22.86
CA CYS A 144 -1.41 -1.29 -22.84
C CYS A 144 -2.45 -1.69 -21.80
N GLY A 145 -2.88 -2.97 -21.85
CA GLY A 145 -3.66 -3.54 -20.78
C GLY A 145 -2.76 -3.81 -19.57
N TRP A 146 -3.28 -3.63 -18.37
CA TRP A 146 -2.62 -3.96 -17.11
C TRP A 146 -3.54 -4.86 -16.31
N HIS A 147 -2.99 -5.96 -15.80
CA HIS A 147 -3.77 -6.87 -14.97
C HIS A 147 -4.16 -6.17 -13.67
N ALA A 148 -5.45 -6.15 -13.37
CA ALA A 148 -5.99 -5.46 -12.21
C ALA A 148 -5.57 -6.14 -10.90
N TYR A 149 -5.22 -5.33 -9.89
CA TYR A 149 -5.05 -5.80 -8.52
C TYR A 149 -6.41 -6.00 -7.84
N THR A 150 -6.54 -7.04 -7.03
CA THR A 150 -7.78 -7.29 -6.29
C THR A 150 -7.87 -6.39 -5.05
N PRO A 151 -9.08 -6.07 -4.56
CA PRO A 151 -9.25 -5.34 -3.29
C PRO A 151 -8.51 -6.01 -2.13
N GLU A 152 -8.54 -7.34 -2.05
CA GLU A 152 -7.90 -8.13 -0.99
C GLU A 152 -6.37 -7.97 -1.03
N GLN A 153 -5.77 -7.87 -2.23
CA GLN A 153 -4.34 -7.58 -2.38
C GLN A 153 -3.98 -6.19 -1.85
N ILE A 154 -4.81 -5.19 -2.14
CA ILE A 154 -4.58 -3.82 -1.69
C ILE A 154 -4.72 -3.73 -0.16
N GLU A 155 -5.75 -4.36 0.40
CA GLU A 155 -5.97 -4.44 1.85
C GLU A 155 -4.81 -5.14 2.56
N ALA A 156 -4.39 -6.32 2.11
CA ALA A 156 -3.25 -7.03 2.68
C ALA A 156 -1.94 -6.23 2.57
N THR A 157 -1.76 -5.47 1.48
CA THR A 157 -0.61 -4.56 1.33
C THR A 157 -0.64 -3.43 2.35
N LEU A 158 -1.82 -2.84 2.60
CA LEU A 158 -1.99 -1.81 3.62
C LEU A 158 -1.73 -2.36 5.01
N GLU A 159 -2.29 -3.51 5.37
CA GLU A 159 -2.08 -4.15 6.68
C GLU A 159 -0.60 -4.47 6.93
N CYS A 160 0.06 -5.10 5.96
CA CYS A 160 1.50 -5.39 6.05
C CYS A 160 2.31 -4.10 6.11
N GLY A 161 1.99 -3.15 5.22
CA GLY A 161 2.67 -1.86 5.15
C GLY A 161 2.58 -1.07 6.45
N MET A 162 1.42 -1.05 7.11
CA MET A 162 1.23 -0.39 8.41
C MET A 162 2.13 -1.00 9.48
N ALA A 163 2.12 -2.33 9.60
CA ALA A 163 2.95 -3.03 10.58
C ALA A 163 4.45 -2.77 10.35
N LEU A 164 4.86 -2.67 9.08
CA LEU A 164 6.23 -2.35 8.70
C LEU A 164 6.61 -0.90 9.00
N VAL A 165 5.73 0.06 8.67
CA VAL A 165 5.94 1.49 8.95
C VAL A 165 6.03 1.73 10.45
N ASP A 166 5.13 1.15 11.24
CA ASP A 166 5.12 1.26 12.70
C ASP A 166 6.40 0.68 13.33
N GLN A 167 6.78 -0.53 12.92
CA GLN A 167 7.92 -1.23 13.52
C GLN A 167 9.29 -0.67 13.14
N TYR A 168 9.48 -0.22 11.90
CA TYR A 168 10.79 0.17 11.37
C TYR A 168 10.92 1.64 11.06
N GLY A 169 9.81 2.38 11.04
CA GLY A 169 9.83 3.75 10.64
C GLY A 169 10.29 3.93 9.18
N LEU A 170 9.54 3.36 8.23
CA LEU A 170 9.87 3.48 6.81
C LEU A 170 9.66 4.90 6.29
N ALA A 171 10.68 5.48 5.67
CA ALA A 171 10.71 6.83 5.15
C ALA A 171 9.87 7.01 3.88
N ASP A 172 9.71 5.94 3.09
CA ASP A 172 8.92 6.00 1.85
C ASP A 172 8.37 4.63 1.43
N VAL A 173 7.36 4.65 0.56
CA VAL A 173 6.76 3.48 -0.10
C VAL A 173 6.87 3.68 -1.61
N LEU A 174 7.62 2.81 -2.28
CA LEU A 174 8.06 2.99 -3.65
C LEU A 174 7.58 1.83 -4.54
N GLY A 175 7.42 2.11 -5.82
CA GLY A 175 7.38 1.06 -6.84
C GLY A 175 8.77 0.62 -7.26
N HIS A 176 8.90 -0.55 -7.89
CA HIS A 176 10.17 -0.93 -8.50
C HIS A 176 10.55 -0.01 -9.66
N ASP A 177 9.54 0.54 -10.34
CA ASP A 177 9.64 1.54 -11.40
C ASP A 177 10.10 2.93 -10.92
N ASP A 178 9.92 3.28 -9.64
CA ASP A 178 10.53 4.47 -9.02
C ASP A 178 12.04 4.33 -8.91
N ILE A 179 12.51 3.16 -8.46
CA ILE A 179 13.92 2.96 -8.10
C ILE A 179 14.78 2.41 -9.25
N ALA A 180 14.14 1.90 -10.30
CA ALA A 180 14.82 1.35 -11.47
C ALA A 180 14.11 1.75 -12.78
N PRO A 181 13.94 3.08 -13.03
CA PRO A 181 13.27 3.57 -14.23
C PRO A 181 13.99 3.09 -15.49
N GLY A 182 13.23 2.73 -16.53
CA GLY A 182 13.73 2.18 -17.78
C GLY A 182 14.06 0.67 -17.73
N ARG A 183 14.32 0.09 -16.55
CA ARG A 183 14.50 -1.36 -16.38
C ARG A 183 13.22 -2.04 -15.90
N LYS A 184 12.46 -1.37 -15.04
CA LYS A 184 11.28 -1.92 -14.34
C LYS A 184 10.04 -1.07 -14.60
N ARG A 185 8.89 -1.74 -14.58
CA ARG A 185 7.55 -1.15 -14.82
C ARG A 185 6.53 -1.58 -13.75
N ASP A 186 6.98 -2.31 -12.75
CA ASP A 186 6.19 -2.77 -11.61
C ASP A 186 6.23 -1.74 -10.47
N PRO A 187 5.13 -1.56 -9.71
CA PRO A 187 3.89 -2.33 -9.73
C PRO A 187 2.91 -1.94 -10.87
N GLY A 188 3.22 -0.90 -11.63
CA GLY A 188 2.44 -0.45 -12.80
C GLY A 188 1.29 0.50 -12.44
N PRO A 189 0.64 1.09 -13.46
CA PRO A 189 -0.35 2.16 -13.29
C PRO A 189 -1.68 1.72 -12.66
N ASP A 190 -2.00 0.42 -12.68
CA ASP A 190 -3.20 -0.09 -12.02
C ASP A 190 -3.05 -0.09 -10.48
N PHE A 191 -1.82 -0.30 -9.98
CA PHE A 191 -1.60 -0.28 -8.54
C PHE A 191 -1.78 1.14 -8.00
N PRO A 192 -2.60 1.36 -6.96
CA PRO A 192 -2.89 2.68 -6.42
C PRO A 192 -1.75 3.20 -5.51
N LEU A 193 -0.53 3.29 -6.05
CA LEU A 193 0.70 3.54 -5.29
C LEU A 193 0.63 4.82 -4.46
N GLU A 194 0.19 5.93 -5.05
CA GLU A 194 0.13 7.21 -4.34
C GLU A 194 -0.89 7.18 -3.19
N SER A 195 -2.03 6.50 -3.36
CA SER A 195 -3.02 6.36 -2.30
C SER A 195 -2.51 5.46 -1.17
N VAL A 196 -1.85 4.34 -1.52
CA VAL A 196 -1.21 3.45 -0.54
C VAL A 196 -0.09 4.17 0.20
N ARG A 197 0.79 4.89 -0.51
CA ARG A 197 1.87 5.70 0.06
C ARG A 197 1.31 6.74 1.04
N ALA A 198 0.28 7.50 0.64
CA ALA A 198 -0.35 8.50 1.49
C ALA A 198 -0.97 7.89 2.76
N ARG A 199 -1.67 6.75 2.64
CA ARG A 199 -2.26 6.06 3.80
C ARG A 199 -1.22 5.50 4.77
N LEU A 200 -0.09 5.00 4.24
CA LEU A 200 0.96 4.40 5.05
C LEU A 200 1.85 5.44 5.73
N LEU A 201 2.23 6.49 5.01
CA LEU A 201 3.15 7.51 5.51
C LEU A 201 2.43 8.70 6.15
N GLY A 202 1.21 9.02 5.73
CA GLY A 202 0.38 10.03 6.39
C GLY A 202 0.04 9.65 7.83
N ARG A 203 0.00 8.34 8.14
CA ARG A 203 -0.08 7.82 9.52
C ARG A 203 1.20 7.94 10.32
N ARG A 204 2.31 8.28 9.66
CA ARG A 204 3.63 8.41 10.28
C ARG A 204 3.89 9.82 10.79
N ASP A 205 3.24 10.81 10.17
CA ASP A 205 3.22 12.18 10.69
C ASP A 205 2.11 12.41 11.71
N ASP A 206 1.07 11.55 11.75
CA ASP A 206 0.07 11.58 12.81
C ASP A 206 -0.44 10.16 13.08
N HIS A 207 -0.39 9.69 14.34
CA HIS A 207 -1.63 9.11 14.84
C HIS A 207 -2.61 10.27 14.80
N PRO A 208 -3.58 10.31 13.86
CA PRO A 208 -4.42 11.48 13.70
C PRO A 208 -4.99 11.81 15.07
N GLU A 209 -4.66 13.01 15.55
CA GLU A 209 -5.03 13.43 16.89
C GLU A 209 -6.52 13.18 17.04
N ARG A 210 -6.89 12.36 18.02
CA ARG A 210 -8.28 12.01 18.24
C ARG A 210 -8.93 13.08 19.08
N TYR A 211 -10.06 13.57 18.60
CA TYR A 211 -10.88 14.52 19.30
C TYR A 211 -12.27 13.96 19.50
N ARG A 212 -12.96 14.47 20.51
CA ARG A 212 -14.40 14.31 20.69
C ARG A 212 -15.09 15.62 20.40
N THR A 213 -16.24 15.57 19.73
CA THR A 213 -17.10 16.75 19.60
C THR A 213 -17.64 17.15 20.98
N THR A 214 -17.63 18.46 21.30
CA THR A 214 -18.17 18.97 22.57
C THR A 214 -19.63 19.44 22.45
N ALA A 215 -20.12 19.58 21.21
CA ALA A 215 -21.47 20.02 20.88
C ALA A 215 -21.94 19.37 19.57
N ARG A 216 -23.18 19.64 19.16
CA ARG A 216 -23.66 19.27 17.82
C ARG A 216 -22.86 20.02 16.76
N LEU A 217 -22.17 19.29 15.89
CA LEU A 217 -21.17 19.88 14.99
C LEU A 217 -21.45 19.51 13.53
N TYR A 218 -21.54 20.52 12.66
CA TYR A 218 -21.65 20.30 11.22
C TYR A 218 -20.28 20.07 10.60
N VAL A 219 -20.18 19.03 9.77
CA VAL A 219 -19.05 18.79 8.87
C VAL A 219 -19.42 19.32 7.50
N ARG A 220 -18.51 20.02 6.84
CA ARG A 220 -18.74 20.76 5.60
C ARG A 220 -17.77 20.33 4.51
N SER A 221 -18.15 20.61 3.26
CA SER A 221 -17.32 20.32 2.08
C SER A 221 -16.03 21.14 1.97
N GLY A 222 -15.82 22.13 2.84
CA GLY A 222 -14.64 23.00 2.82
C GLY A 222 -14.49 23.85 4.09
N PRO A 223 -13.35 24.56 4.24
CA PRO A 223 -12.96 25.28 5.46
C PRO A 223 -13.65 26.65 5.57
N GLY A 224 -14.96 26.65 5.82
CA GLY A 224 -15.71 27.89 6.00
C GLY A 224 -17.20 27.65 6.30
N PRO A 225 -17.87 28.60 6.96
CA PRO A 225 -19.31 28.51 7.23
C PRO A 225 -20.17 28.55 5.95
N GLU A 226 -19.64 29.10 4.86
CA GLU A 226 -20.27 29.19 3.54
C GLU A 226 -20.29 27.85 2.79
N CYS A 227 -19.42 26.90 3.14
CA CYS A 227 -19.36 25.60 2.49
C CYS A 227 -20.56 24.73 2.87
N ALA A 228 -21.04 23.92 1.93
CA ALA A 228 -22.22 23.08 2.14
C ALA A 228 -22.00 22.06 3.27
N ALA A 229 -23.01 21.86 4.12
CA ALA A 229 -22.99 20.80 5.12
C ALA A 229 -23.11 19.43 4.44
N LEU A 230 -22.34 18.47 4.92
CA LEU A 230 -22.34 17.11 4.38
C LEU A 230 -23.53 16.29 4.95
N PRO A 231 -24.02 15.29 4.19
CA PRO A 231 -25.00 14.32 4.71
C PRO A 231 -24.51 13.64 5.99
N GLY A 232 -25.45 13.25 6.87
CA GLY A 232 -25.10 12.64 8.17
C GLY A 232 -24.74 13.63 9.28
N THR A 233 -24.73 14.93 8.99
CA THR A 233 -24.46 16.01 9.96
C THR A 233 -25.77 16.69 10.42
N PRO A 234 -25.83 17.30 11.62
CA PRO A 234 -24.74 17.50 12.57
C PRO A 234 -24.38 16.25 13.37
N LEU A 235 -23.09 16.07 13.62
CA LEU A 235 -22.55 15.06 14.51
C LEU A 235 -23.08 15.27 15.94
N PRO A 236 -23.49 14.23 16.67
CA PRO A 236 -23.78 14.32 18.11
C PRO A 236 -22.55 14.76 18.92
N PRO A 237 -22.72 15.35 20.13
CA PRO A 237 -21.62 15.48 21.08
C PRO A 237 -21.00 14.11 21.43
N ALA A 238 -19.74 14.11 21.83
CA ALA A 238 -18.91 12.93 22.11
C ALA A 238 -18.61 12.03 20.89
N THR A 239 -18.90 12.48 19.67
CA THR A 239 -18.48 11.78 18.44
C THR A 239 -16.97 11.86 18.31
N VAL A 240 -16.32 10.71 18.12
CA VAL A 240 -14.87 10.63 17.94
C VAL A 240 -14.51 10.95 16.50
N VAL A 241 -13.51 11.81 16.32
CA VAL A 241 -12.98 12.19 15.01
C VAL A 241 -11.46 12.15 15.01
N GLU A 242 -10.90 11.82 13.86
CA GLU A 242 -9.46 11.81 13.58
C GLU A 242 -9.11 13.04 12.74
N VAL A 243 -8.19 13.89 13.21
CA VAL A 243 -7.82 15.11 12.46
C VAL A 243 -6.87 14.75 11.32
N LEU A 244 -7.25 15.11 10.10
CA LEU A 244 -6.48 14.88 8.89
C LEU A 244 -5.68 16.12 8.45
N ALA A 245 -6.22 17.32 8.67
CA ALA A 245 -5.56 18.58 8.33
C ALA A 245 -6.07 19.77 9.17
N LYS A 246 -5.25 20.80 9.36
CA LYS A 246 -5.61 22.03 10.11
C LYS A 246 -5.43 23.27 9.24
N ARG A 247 -6.50 24.07 9.04
CA ARG A 247 -6.47 25.37 8.34
C ARG A 247 -7.07 26.47 9.22
N GLY A 248 -6.23 27.08 10.03
CA GLY A 248 -6.67 28.05 11.03
C GLY A 248 -7.65 27.40 12.02
N LEU A 249 -8.86 27.94 12.11
CA LEU A 249 -9.91 27.40 12.99
C LEU A 249 -10.72 26.25 12.37
N TRP A 250 -10.55 25.97 11.07
CA TRP A 250 -11.27 24.92 10.36
C TRP A 250 -10.34 23.72 10.15
N TRP A 251 -10.73 22.57 10.69
CA TRP A 251 -9.94 21.33 10.63
C TRP A 251 -10.69 20.29 9.81
N GLU A 252 -9.97 19.60 8.95
CA GLU A 252 -10.47 18.44 8.22
C GLU A 252 -10.39 17.22 9.12
N VAL A 253 -11.49 16.49 9.23
CA VAL A 253 -11.63 15.37 10.14
C VAL A 253 -12.26 14.17 9.44
N ASP A 254 -11.83 12.99 9.83
CA ASP A 254 -12.49 11.71 9.55
C ASP A 254 -13.34 11.30 10.76
N VAL A 255 -14.61 11.00 10.55
CA VAL A 255 -15.52 10.58 11.63
C VAL A 255 -15.32 9.08 11.89
N VAL A 256 -14.95 8.75 13.13
CA VAL A 256 -14.66 7.36 13.50
C VAL A 256 -15.97 6.59 13.71
N GLY A 257 -16.22 5.62 12.84
CA GLY A 257 -17.39 4.74 12.90
C GLY A 257 -18.61 5.31 12.18
N GLU A 258 -19.74 4.60 12.29
CA GLU A 258 -21.00 5.03 11.69
C GLU A 258 -21.70 6.08 12.56
N VAL A 259 -22.05 7.22 11.96
CA VAL A 259 -22.83 8.26 12.65
C VAL A 259 -24.01 8.66 11.78
N ASN A 260 -25.22 8.62 12.36
CA ASN A 260 -26.47 8.95 11.67
C ASN A 260 -26.69 8.16 10.36
N GLY A 261 -26.24 6.90 10.28
CA GLY A 261 -26.38 6.06 9.09
C GLY A 261 -25.33 6.29 8.00
N VAL A 262 -24.28 7.06 8.28
CA VAL A 262 -23.18 7.35 7.35
C VAL A 262 -21.86 6.86 7.93
N MET A 263 -21.15 6.02 7.17
CA MET A 263 -19.75 5.64 7.42
C MET A 263 -18.80 6.48 6.57
N ASP A 264 -17.52 6.54 6.94
CA ASP A 264 -16.44 7.22 6.21
C ASP A 264 -16.73 8.71 5.92
N LEU A 265 -17.35 9.40 6.88
CA LEU A 265 -17.69 10.82 6.74
C LEU A 265 -16.44 11.69 6.96
N VAL A 266 -15.86 12.18 5.86
CA VAL A 266 -14.69 13.08 5.86
C VAL A 266 -15.09 14.50 5.45
N GLY A 267 -14.65 15.50 6.22
CA GLY A 267 -14.79 16.91 5.82
C GLY A 267 -14.38 17.91 6.90
N TRP A 268 -14.79 19.17 6.75
CA TRP A 268 -14.28 20.28 7.54
C TRP A 268 -15.22 20.71 8.66
N CYS A 269 -14.70 20.88 9.88
CA CYS A 269 -15.44 21.41 11.02
C CYS A 269 -14.64 22.45 11.81
N HIS A 270 -15.31 23.21 12.67
CA HIS A 270 -14.67 24.27 13.43
C HIS A 270 -14.05 23.72 14.73
N SER A 271 -12.74 23.86 14.87
CA SER A 271 -11.89 23.35 15.96
C SER A 271 -12.36 23.70 17.39
N LYS A 272 -12.96 24.88 17.61
CA LYS A 272 -13.54 25.26 18.93
C LYS A 272 -14.51 24.24 19.54
N TYR A 273 -15.07 23.35 18.73
CA TYR A 273 -16.02 22.32 19.17
C TYR A 273 -15.39 20.93 19.29
N LEU A 274 -14.06 20.85 19.28
CA LEU A 274 -13.28 19.64 19.43
C LEU A 274 -12.49 19.69 20.74
N GLU A 275 -12.53 18.60 21.50
CA GLU A 275 -11.73 18.40 22.70
C GLU A 275 -10.83 17.17 22.52
N ALA A 276 -9.54 17.31 22.83
CA ALA A 276 -8.57 16.23 22.63
C ALA A 276 -8.90 15.04 23.53
N ILE A 277 -8.88 13.85 22.94
CA ILE A 277 -8.95 12.60 23.70
C ILE A 277 -7.50 12.27 24.07
N GLY A 278 -7.16 12.37 25.36
CA GLY A 278 -5.82 12.05 25.84
C GLY A 278 -5.37 10.65 25.38
N GLY A 279 -4.16 10.57 24.85
CA GLY A 279 -3.50 9.31 24.45
C GLY A 279 -3.05 8.46 25.63
#